data_AF-A0A7S2WTM9-F1
#
_entry.id   AF-A0A7S2WTM9-F1
#
_cell.length_a   1.000
_cell.length_b   1.000
_cell.length_c   1.000
_cell.angle_alpha   90.00
_cell.angle_beta   90.00
_cell.angle_gamma   90.00
#
_symmetry.space_group_name_H-M   'P 1'
#
loop_
_entity.id
_entity.type
_entity.pdbx_description
1 polymer ?
#
loop_
_entity_poly.entity_id
_entity_poly.type
_entity_poly.pdbx_seq_one_letter_code
_entity_poly.pdbx_strand_id
1 'polypeptide(L)'
;PGNVDNNYSISHRFGAPLRARFIRIRPTKWHQAIALRAEVYGPHKYFFQGPAGAQSPDARSVIVIPGDSFLYTFSKLAAEARAAEDQADGSEGADRPRGRRHFRFTVTAVGLPVKEKEKWLQTFAPELRKVSDLMRDWDEEADYQLVSWINSKIEGENRKTVTLNPQDLKLAPRERMQFQRLDPARIPQWQARPKDASVVSSGMWINLLHVRFAFLRALNERLRRALPFVDLGTGLEYRAGHKLRRLGHCIFNDLKMDLLEKSLRDTAHMSGSIPLSLDHQKKTHSQDCGLRDPSNSQCLFVQAFQQCLRVKVAQLRQSEPSARVFSVNFVGEAGIDAGGVYREAMTEIVTDLHSQDFSLFILCPNGVHKINNNMDKYIPNPRSSSPLAIQMLEFVGKLMGVSLRTKATLPFNFPSIVWKGVVGHEIDLGDLEGVDEMLIQSLDALGDSELTKEAYEASFGDDNTFTTNNSDGDSVELVPGGASVVVTHDTRHDYIRR
;
A
#
# COMPACT_ATOMS: atom_id res chain seq x y z
N PRO A 1 -19.23 13.54 45.34
CA PRO A 1 -18.59 14.78 44.81
C PRO A 1 -17.44 14.40 43.86
N GLY A 2 -17.43 14.90 42.62
CA GLY A 2 -16.38 14.58 41.64
C GLY A 2 -14.98 15.05 42.06
N ASN A 3 -13.96 14.67 41.29
CA ASN A 3 -12.60 15.19 41.45
C ASN A 3 -12.59 16.72 41.29
N VAL A 4 -11.78 17.39 42.12
CA VAL A 4 -11.60 18.85 42.10
C VAL A 4 -10.40 19.29 41.27
N ASP A 5 -9.51 18.35 40.95
CA ASP A 5 -8.35 18.52 40.08
C ASP A 5 -8.12 17.27 39.20
N ASN A 6 -7.12 17.33 38.33
CA ASN A 6 -6.76 16.26 37.39
C ASN A 6 -5.69 15.29 37.93
N ASN A 7 -5.24 15.45 39.19
CA ASN A 7 -4.11 14.73 39.77
C ASN A 7 -4.55 13.60 40.71
N TYR A 8 -5.66 13.78 41.44
CA TYR A 8 -6.13 12.81 42.44
C TYR A 8 -7.43 12.10 42.03
N SER A 9 -7.41 10.77 42.07
CA SER A 9 -8.61 9.94 41.85
C SER A 9 -9.50 9.94 43.09
N ILE A 10 -10.78 10.29 42.95
CA ILE A 10 -11.78 10.14 44.02
C ILE A 10 -12.61 8.87 43.79
N SER A 11 -12.61 7.97 44.78
CA SER A 11 -13.42 6.75 44.78
C SER A 11 -14.76 6.95 45.50
N HIS A 12 -15.87 6.74 44.80
CA HIS A 12 -17.20 6.64 45.44
C HIS A 12 -17.63 5.18 45.57
N ARG A 13 -18.29 4.85 46.69
CA ARG A 13 -18.96 3.56 46.90
C ARG A 13 -20.47 3.78 46.86
N PHE A 14 -21.17 2.97 46.08
CA PHE A 14 -22.64 2.92 46.12
C PHE A 14 -23.10 2.27 47.42
N GLY A 15 -24.18 2.78 48.02
CA GLY A 15 -24.76 2.23 49.26
C GLY A 15 -25.37 0.83 49.09
N ALA A 16 -25.75 0.47 47.87
CA ALA A 16 -26.27 -0.84 47.48
C ALA A 16 -25.59 -1.34 46.18
N PRO A 17 -25.53 -2.67 45.94
CA PRO A 17 -25.05 -3.22 44.68
C PRO A 17 -25.95 -2.80 43.51
N LEU A 18 -25.38 -2.17 42.48
CA LEU A 18 -26.12 -1.63 41.35
C LEU A 18 -26.06 -2.62 40.18
N ARG A 19 -27.20 -3.25 39.85
CA ARG A 19 -27.33 -4.19 38.72
C ARG A 19 -27.99 -3.47 37.54
N ALA A 20 -27.18 -2.97 36.61
CA ALA A 20 -27.67 -2.26 35.43
C ALA A 20 -26.94 -2.74 34.15
N ARG A 21 -27.67 -2.78 33.03
CA ARG A 21 -27.11 -3.05 31.70
C ARG A 21 -26.35 -1.84 31.13
N PHE A 22 -26.72 -0.64 31.58
CA PHE A 22 -26.10 0.63 31.19
C PHE A 22 -25.95 1.52 32.42
N ILE A 23 -24.84 2.25 32.53
CA ILE A 23 -24.61 3.26 33.57
C ILE A 23 -24.47 4.61 32.87
N ARG A 24 -25.42 5.53 33.09
CA ARG A 24 -25.37 6.90 32.57
C ARG A 24 -24.86 7.82 33.67
N ILE A 25 -23.67 8.40 33.49
CA ILE A 25 -23.15 9.45 34.37
C ILE A 25 -23.61 10.80 33.81
N ARG A 26 -24.29 11.61 34.63
CA ARG A 26 -24.67 12.99 34.29
C ARG A 26 -23.82 13.97 35.12
N PRO A 27 -22.80 14.64 34.56
CA PRO A 27 -22.07 15.69 35.26
C PRO A 27 -23.00 16.88 35.53
N THR A 28 -23.15 17.27 36.80
CA THR A 28 -24.03 18.40 37.21
C THR A 28 -23.28 19.70 37.49
N LYS A 29 -21.96 19.61 37.74
CA LYS A 29 -21.03 20.73 37.91
C LYS A 29 -19.64 20.30 37.43
N TRP A 30 -18.80 21.26 37.03
CA TRP A 30 -17.40 21.06 36.64
C TRP A 30 -16.52 22.19 37.17
N HIS A 31 -15.20 22.00 37.15
CA HIS A 31 -14.22 23.02 37.52
C HIS A 31 -13.16 23.10 36.42
N GLN A 32 -12.91 24.32 35.92
CA GLN A 32 -12.03 24.65 34.77
C GLN A 32 -12.40 24.02 33.41
N ALA A 33 -12.58 22.70 33.32
CA ALA A 33 -12.89 21.99 32.08
C ALA A 33 -13.94 20.87 32.26
N ILE A 34 -14.70 20.57 31.21
CA ILE A 34 -15.69 19.48 31.19
C ILE A 34 -15.03 18.20 30.67
N ALA A 35 -14.24 17.55 31.53
CA ALA A 35 -13.60 16.28 31.23
C ALA A 35 -13.84 15.27 32.37
N LEU A 36 -14.18 14.03 32.02
CA LEU A 36 -14.40 12.95 32.99
C LEU A 36 -13.88 11.62 32.44
N ARG A 37 -13.09 10.92 33.25
CA ARG A 37 -12.75 9.51 33.05
C ARG A 37 -13.32 8.70 34.22
N ALA A 38 -13.85 7.51 33.94
CA ALA A 38 -14.58 6.67 34.89
C ALA A 38 -14.31 5.18 34.61
N GLU A 39 -14.03 4.37 35.64
CA GLU A 39 -13.76 2.92 35.52
C GLU A 39 -14.59 2.15 36.57
N VAL A 40 -15.50 1.28 36.13
CA VAL A 40 -16.42 0.54 37.01
C VAL A 40 -15.77 -0.79 37.46
N TYR A 41 -15.68 -1.02 38.77
CA TYR A 41 -15.08 -2.24 39.34
C TYR A 41 -16.09 -3.07 40.14
N GLY A 42 -16.19 -4.37 39.85
CA GLY A 42 -16.95 -5.31 40.66
C GLY A 42 -16.55 -6.76 40.44
N PRO A 43 -17.21 -7.73 41.09
CA PRO A 43 -16.93 -9.15 40.94
C PRO A 43 -17.20 -9.64 39.51
N HIS A 44 -16.24 -10.39 38.95
CA HIS A 44 -16.22 -10.85 37.56
C HIS A 44 -17.51 -11.56 37.07
N LYS A 45 -18.26 -12.22 37.98
CA LYS A 45 -19.54 -12.91 37.66
C LYS A 45 -20.65 -12.00 37.11
N TYR A 46 -20.48 -10.68 37.11
CA TYR A 46 -21.54 -9.73 36.73
C TYR A 46 -21.24 -8.89 35.48
N PHE A 47 -20.07 -9.05 34.83
CA PHE A 47 -19.67 -8.16 33.73
C PHE A 47 -19.81 -8.73 32.32
N PHE A 48 -19.73 -10.05 32.11
CA PHE A 48 -19.94 -10.66 30.78
C PHE A 48 -20.58 -12.06 30.85
N GLN A 49 -21.67 -12.23 30.09
CA GLN A 49 -22.06 -13.52 29.49
C GLN A 49 -21.91 -13.38 27.97
N GLY A 50 -20.69 -13.56 27.48
CA GLY A 50 -20.38 -13.79 26.06
C GLY A 50 -20.05 -15.28 25.84
N PRO A 51 -19.90 -15.73 24.57
CA PRO A 51 -19.63 -17.13 24.25
C PRO A 51 -18.40 -17.68 24.99
N ALA A 52 -18.50 -18.92 25.47
CA ALA A 52 -17.52 -19.51 26.39
C ALA A 52 -16.17 -19.79 25.70
N GLY A 53 -15.04 -19.50 26.36
CA GLY A 53 -13.73 -19.90 25.84
C GLY A 53 -12.48 -19.14 26.29
N ALA A 54 -12.45 -18.48 27.46
CA ALA A 54 -11.21 -17.95 28.03
C ALA A 54 -11.31 -17.79 29.55
N GLN A 55 -10.76 -18.73 30.32
CA GLN A 55 -10.58 -18.57 31.77
C GLN A 55 -9.14 -18.12 32.06
N SER A 56 -9.00 -16.94 32.68
CA SER A 56 -7.77 -16.51 33.33
C SER A 56 -8.12 -16.06 34.76
N PRO A 57 -7.48 -16.60 35.83
CA PRO A 57 -7.87 -16.31 37.21
C PRO A 57 -7.69 -14.85 37.66
N ASP A 58 -6.79 -14.10 37.01
CA ASP A 58 -6.39 -12.74 37.42
C ASP A 58 -6.81 -11.61 36.46
N ALA A 59 -7.78 -11.89 35.57
CA ALA A 59 -8.23 -10.93 34.57
C ALA A 59 -8.98 -9.72 35.17
N ARG A 60 -8.27 -8.61 35.39
CA ARG A 60 -8.87 -7.29 35.65
C ARG A 60 -9.56 -6.78 34.38
N SER A 61 -10.89 -6.74 34.38
CA SER A 61 -11.67 -6.20 33.26
C SER A 61 -11.53 -4.67 33.18
N VAL A 62 -10.77 -4.16 32.20
CA VAL A 62 -10.57 -2.71 31.99
C VAL A 62 -11.42 -2.24 30.80
N ILE A 63 -12.25 -1.21 31.03
CA ILE A 63 -12.89 -0.45 29.95
C ILE A 63 -12.10 0.85 29.80
N VAL A 64 -11.36 0.99 28.69
CA VAL A 64 -10.69 2.24 28.33
C VAL A 64 -11.58 3.01 27.36
N ILE A 65 -11.97 4.22 27.72
CA ILE A 65 -12.58 5.18 26.79
C ILE A 65 -11.45 6.11 26.29
N PRO A 66 -11.11 6.11 24.98
CA PRO A 66 -10.10 7.01 24.44
C PRO A 66 -10.52 8.48 24.55
N GLY A 67 -9.58 9.37 24.92
CA GLY A 67 -9.85 10.80 25.09
C GLY A 67 -10.19 11.55 23.78
N ASP A 68 -9.82 10.97 22.63
CA ASP A 68 -9.87 11.66 21.33
C ASP A 68 -11.28 11.64 20.70
N SER A 69 -12.27 10.99 21.34
CA SER A 69 -13.65 10.87 20.84
C SER A 69 -14.62 11.94 21.36
N PHE A 70 -14.15 12.95 22.09
CA PHE A 70 -15.03 13.94 22.74
C PHE A 70 -15.65 15.01 21.82
N LEU A 71 -15.19 15.14 20.56
CA LEU A 71 -15.61 16.25 19.68
C LEU A 71 -16.96 16.09 18.97
N TYR A 72 -17.68 14.96 19.12
CA TYR A 72 -18.94 14.72 18.39
C TYR A 72 -20.23 14.80 19.23
N THR A 73 -20.15 14.95 20.56
CA THR A 73 -21.29 14.67 21.46
C THR A 73 -22.15 15.90 21.84
N PHE A 74 -21.94 17.08 21.24
CA PHE A 74 -22.66 18.30 21.65
C PHE A 74 -23.89 18.70 20.82
N SER A 75 -24.04 18.22 19.57
CA SER A 75 -25.16 18.65 18.71
C SER A 75 -26.45 17.85 18.89
N LYS A 76 -26.37 16.53 19.15
CA LYS A 76 -27.56 15.64 19.13
C LYS A 76 -28.23 15.45 20.50
N LEU A 77 -27.44 15.34 21.56
CA LEU A 77 -27.95 15.06 22.92
C LEU A 77 -28.64 16.25 23.60
N ALA A 78 -28.39 17.48 23.14
CA ALA A 78 -29.09 18.68 23.64
C ALA A 78 -30.56 18.77 23.16
N ALA A 79 -30.90 18.13 22.04
CA ALA A 79 -32.26 18.08 21.51
C ALA A 79 -33.08 16.97 22.20
N GLU A 80 -32.50 15.77 22.33
CA GLU A 80 -33.19 14.59 22.89
C GLU A 80 -33.38 14.68 24.42
N ALA A 81 -32.49 15.36 25.14
CA ALA A 81 -32.61 15.52 26.60
C ALA A 81 -33.78 16.41 27.03
N ARG A 82 -34.23 17.34 26.19
CA ARG A 82 -35.41 18.19 26.46
C ARG A 82 -36.76 17.47 26.32
N ALA A 83 -36.79 16.27 25.73
CA ALA A 83 -38.01 15.55 25.42
C ALA A 83 -38.34 14.40 26.39
N ALA A 84 -37.48 14.14 27.38
CA ALA A 84 -37.55 12.93 28.21
C ALA A 84 -37.53 13.19 29.73
N GLU A 85 -37.60 14.44 30.18
CA GLU A 85 -37.74 14.78 31.61
C GLU A 85 -39.21 14.99 32.05
N ASP A 86 -40.17 15.00 31.10
CA ASP A 86 -41.60 15.20 31.36
C ASP A 86 -42.40 13.91 31.66
N GLN A 87 -41.79 12.71 31.68
CA GLN A 87 -42.52 11.45 31.87
C GLN A 87 -41.82 10.42 32.79
N ALA A 88 -42.60 9.94 33.77
CA ALA A 88 -42.43 8.79 34.66
C ALA A 88 -41.83 9.02 36.07
N ASP A 89 -42.67 8.71 37.05
CA ASP A 89 -42.58 8.90 38.51
C ASP A 89 -42.64 7.51 39.23
N GLY A 90 -42.39 7.43 40.54
CA GLY A 90 -42.94 6.35 41.39
C GLY A 90 -42.01 5.39 42.19
N SER A 91 -41.94 5.65 43.51
CA SER A 91 -42.01 4.69 44.67
C SER A 91 -40.86 3.72 45.08
N GLU A 92 -40.98 3.18 46.32
CA GLU A 92 -39.91 2.73 47.25
C GLU A 92 -39.96 1.22 47.65
N GLY A 93 -38.96 0.69 48.42
CA GLY A 93 -39.06 -0.58 49.18
C GLY A 93 -37.74 -1.31 49.58
N ALA A 94 -37.69 -2.03 50.71
CA ALA A 94 -36.46 -2.58 51.37
C ALA A 94 -36.45 -4.15 51.54
N ASP A 95 -35.48 -4.88 52.12
CA ASP A 95 -34.20 -4.55 52.81
C ASP A 95 -33.02 -5.56 52.52
N ARG A 96 -32.62 -6.43 53.49
CA ARG A 96 -31.32 -7.16 53.55
C ARG A 96 -31.43 -8.51 54.32
N PRO A 97 -30.36 -9.26 54.72
CA PRO A 97 -28.93 -9.27 54.32
C PRO A 97 -28.32 -10.68 54.01
N ARG A 98 -27.18 -10.75 53.29
CA ARG A 98 -26.00 -11.63 53.60
C ARG A 98 -24.82 -11.41 52.63
N GLY A 99 -23.59 -11.30 53.17
CA GLY A 99 -22.33 -11.38 52.40
C GLY A 99 -21.85 -10.10 51.67
N ARG A 100 -21.34 -9.10 52.39
CA ARG A 100 -20.77 -7.86 51.81
C ARG A 100 -19.50 -8.15 50.96
N ARG A 101 -19.64 -8.11 49.63
CA ARG A 101 -18.51 -8.05 48.67
C ARG A 101 -18.47 -6.66 48.05
N HIS A 102 -17.34 -5.97 48.15
CA HIS A 102 -17.25 -4.53 47.85
C HIS A 102 -16.82 -4.24 46.41
N PHE A 103 -17.42 -3.21 45.82
CA PHE A 103 -17.06 -2.60 44.53
C PHE A 103 -16.20 -1.33 44.80
N ARG A 104 -15.18 -1.02 44.00
CA ARG A 104 -14.23 0.11 44.24
C ARG A 104 -13.81 0.82 42.94
N PHE A 105 -14.33 2.02 42.68
CA PHE A 105 -13.91 2.86 41.54
C PHE A 105 -12.46 3.38 41.67
N THR A 106 -11.73 3.44 40.55
CA THR A 106 -10.43 4.13 40.37
C THR A 106 -10.48 4.87 39.03
N VAL A 107 -9.57 5.82 38.77
CA VAL A 107 -9.50 6.57 37.50
C VAL A 107 -8.03 6.80 37.16
N THR A 108 -7.54 6.24 36.05
CA THR A 108 -6.09 6.13 35.82
C THR A 108 -5.65 6.62 34.43
N ALA A 109 -5.14 7.84 34.29
CA ALA A 109 -4.65 8.32 32.99
C ALA A 109 -3.45 7.48 32.47
N VAL A 110 -3.44 7.15 31.18
CA VAL A 110 -2.31 6.46 30.52
C VAL A 110 -1.63 7.45 29.58
N GLY A 111 -0.38 7.76 29.89
CA GLY A 111 0.44 8.77 29.21
C GLY A 111 0.99 9.78 30.22
N LEU A 112 2.21 10.26 29.97
CA LEU A 112 2.83 11.29 30.81
C LEU A 112 1.88 12.50 30.98
N PRO A 113 1.71 13.04 32.21
CA PRO A 113 1.04 14.31 32.45
C PRO A 113 1.54 15.40 31.49
N VAL A 114 0.70 16.36 31.12
CA VAL A 114 1.08 17.42 30.16
C VAL A 114 2.36 18.14 30.60
N LYS A 115 2.47 18.48 31.89
CA LYS A 115 3.68 19.08 32.49
C LYS A 115 4.93 18.19 32.39
N GLU A 116 4.77 16.86 32.46
CA GLU A 116 5.88 15.92 32.29
C GLU A 116 6.24 15.73 30.81
N LYS A 117 5.26 15.77 29.90
CA LYS A 117 5.52 15.84 28.44
C LYS A 117 6.25 17.13 28.06
N GLU A 118 5.83 18.27 28.60
CA GLU A 118 6.49 19.56 28.40
C GLU A 118 7.91 19.55 28.96
N LYS A 119 8.11 19.06 30.20
CA LYS A 119 9.44 18.89 30.79
C LYS A 119 10.31 17.94 29.98
N TRP A 120 9.76 16.82 29.50
CA TRP A 120 10.46 15.86 28.64
C TRP A 120 10.84 16.51 27.31
N LEU A 121 9.89 17.16 26.62
CA LEU A 121 10.14 17.88 25.37
C LEU A 121 11.19 18.97 25.56
N GLN A 122 11.14 19.77 26.61
CA GLN A 122 12.18 20.78 26.92
C GLN A 122 13.55 20.15 27.16
N THR A 123 13.60 19.02 27.88
CA THR A 123 14.84 18.28 28.18
C THR A 123 15.47 17.68 26.91
N PHE A 124 14.65 17.11 26.02
CA PHE A 124 15.11 16.39 24.83
C PHE A 124 15.08 17.23 23.54
N ALA A 125 14.44 18.40 23.48
CA ALA A 125 14.36 19.25 22.29
C ALA A 125 15.71 19.67 21.67
N PRO A 126 16.81 19.86 22.43
CA PRO A 126 18.12 20.08 21.81
C PRO A 126 18.63 18.85 21.07
N GLU A 127 18.42 17.64 21.63
CA GLU A 127 18.82 16.38 21.00
C GLU A 127 17.91 16.00 19.83
N LEU A 128 16.60 16.21 19.97
CA LEU A 128 15.63 16.02 18.87
C LEU A 128 15.92 16.97 17.70
N ARG A 129 16.40 18.19 17.96
CA ARG A 129 16.88 19.10 16.91
C ARG A 129 18.12 18.55 16.20
N LYS A 130 19.15 18.10 16.93
CA LYS A 130 20.30 17.43 16.32
C LYS A 130 19.89 16.24 15.46
N VAL A 131 19.00 15.38 15.95
CA VAL A 131 18.46 14.25 15.18
C VAL A 131 17.72 14.74 13.93
N SER A 132 16.91 15.79 14.04
CA SER A 132 16.22 16.40 12.90
C SER A 132 17.16 17.02 11.88
N ASP A 133 18.30 17.58 12.32
CA ASP A 133 19.32 18.15 11.45
C ASP A 133 20.12 17.04 10.73
N LEU A 134 20.47 15.96 11.44
CA LEU A 134 21.09 14.77 10.85
C LEU A 134 20.15 14.01 9.89
N MET A 135 18.82 14.14 10.06
CA MET A 135 17.82 13.58 9.16
C MET A 135 17.62 14.40 7.87
N ARG A 136 18.23 15.59 7.71
CA ARG A 136 18.05 16.42 6.50
C ARG A 136 18.60 15.75 5.25
N ASP A 137 19.70 15.02 5.39
CA ASP A 137 20.37 14.32 4.28
C ASP A 137 19.78 12.91 4.05
N TRP A 138 18.69 12.54 4.74
CA TRP A 138 17.98 11.28 4.55
C TRP A 138 16.95 11.41 3.42
N ASP A 139 17.30 10.89 2.25
CA ASP A 139 16.49 10.95 1.04
C ASP A 139 15.49 9.78 0.87
N GLU A 140 14.70 9.85 -0.20
CA GLU A 140 13.71 8.81 -0.57
C GLU A 140 14.37 7.45 -0.83
N GLU A 141 15.55 7.43 -1.44
CA GLU A 141 16.32 6.20 -1.70
C GLU A 141 16.78 5.54 -0.39
N ALA A 142 17.18 6.32 0.62
CA ALA A 142 17.48 5.78 1.95
C ALA A 142 16.25 5.17 2.64
N ASP A 143 15.06 5.74 2.50
CA ASP A 143 13.82 5.12 2.99
C ASP A 143 13.43 3.87 2.19
N TYR A 144 13.55 3.89 0.86
CA TYR A 144 13.32 2.73 0.00
C TYR A 144 14.23 1.56 0.37
N GLN A 145 15.54 1.79 0.48
CA GLN A 145 16.50 0.77 0.91
C GLN A 145 16.18 0.25 2.31
N LEU A 146 15.82 1.13 3.26
CA LEU A 146 15.46 0.73 4.62
C LEU A 146 14.23 -0.18 4.65
N VAL A 147 13.17 0.19 3.93
CA VAL A 147 11.95 -0.62 3.86
C VAL A 147 12.19 -1.93 3.11
N SER A 148 12.94 -1.91 2.01
CA SER A 148 13.33 -3.10 1.24
C SER A 148 14.13 -4.10 2.10
N TRP A 149 15.14 -3.63 2.82
CA TRP A 149 15.94 -4.44 3.75
C TRP A 149 15.13 -5.03 4.90
N ILE A 150 14.20 -4.26 5.48
CA ILE A 150 13.32 -4.78 6.53
C ILE A 150 12.36 -5.85 5.98
N ASN A 151 11.80 -5.64 4.77
CA ASN A 151 10.92 -6.59 4.12
C ASN A 151 11.65 -7.94 3.89
N SER A 152 12.88 -7.91 3.35
CA SER A 152 13.65 -9.15 3.12
C SER A 152 13.98 -9.91 4.41
N LYS A 153 14.20 -9.21 5.53
CA LYS A 153 14.38 -9.84 6.85
C LYS A 153 13.11 -10.49 7.40
N ILE A 154 11.96 -9.83 7.31
CA ILE A 154 10.72 -10.40 7.87
C ILE A 154 10.17 -11.54 7.00
N GLU A 155 10.40 -11.52 5.70
CA GLU A 155 10.03 -12.61 4.77
C GLU A 155 10.81 -13.89 5.06
N GLY A 156 12.12 -13.79 5.33
CA GLY A 156 12.95 -14.94 5.73
C GLY A 156 12.63 -15.52 7.12
N GLU A 157 12.06 -14.71 8.02
CA GLU A 157 11.76 -15.13 9.41
C GLU A 157 10.26 -15.40 9.67
N ASN A 158 9.37 -15.21 8.69
CA ASN A 158 7.91 -15.24 8.84
C ASN A 158 7.40 -14.35 10.00
N ARG A 159 7.96 -13.14 10.11
CA ARG A 159 7.66 -12.17 11.17
C ARG A 159 6.81 -11.00 10.66
N LYS A 160 6.26 -10.23 11.60
CA LYS A 160 5.63 -8.92 11.32
C LYS A 160 6.56 -7.79 11.75
N THR A 161 6.55 -6.67 11.04
CA THR A 161 7.47 -5.53 11.29
C THR A 161 7.33 -4.96 12.70
N VAL A 162 6.13 -5.03 13.28
CA VAL A 162 5.84 -4.63 14.66
C VAL A 162 6.63 -5.42 15.71
N THR A 163 7.08 -6.63 15.39
CA THR A 163 7.84 -7.52 16.30
C THR A 163 9.35 -7.26 16.30
N LEU A 164 9.86 -6.40 15.40
CA LEU A 164 11.28 -6.05 15.35
C LEU A 164 11.57 -4.92 16.35
N ASN A 165 12.59 -5.09 17.19
CA ASN A 165 13.15 -4.01 18.00
C ASN A 165 14.18 -3.23 17.14
N PRO A 166 14.07 -1.89 17.02
CA PRO A 166 15.06 -1.08 16.30
C PRO A 166 16.52 -1.34 16.72
N GLN A 167 16.78 -1.67 17.98
CA GLN A 167 18.13 -1.88 18.53
C GLN A 167 18.81 -3.17 18.01
N ASP A 168 18.03 -4.15 17.57
CA ASP A 168 18.54 -5.42 17.06
C ASP A 168 18.94 -5.33 15.57
N LEU A 169 18.62 -4.20 14.91
CA LEU A 169 18.91 -3.96 13.51
C LEU A 169 20.40 -3.67 13.28
N LYS A 170 21.10 -4.66 12.73
CA LYS A 170 22.50 -4.57 12.32
C LYS A 170 22.63 -4.98 10.85
N LEU A 171 23.24 -4.11 10.03
CA LEU A 171 23.61 -4.42 8.65
C LEU A 171 24.88 -5.29 8.63
N ALA A 172 24.73 -6.52 8.16
CA ALA A 172 25.82 -7.44 7.86
C ALA A 172 26.66 -6.93 6.67
N PRO A 173 27.94 -7.33 6.55
CA PRO A 173 28.83 -6.81 5.50
C PRO A 173 28.31 -6.99 4.07
N ARG A 174 27.64 -8.12 3.77
CA ARG A 174 27.03 -8.36 2.46
C ARG A 174 25.84 -7.42 2.18
N GLU A 175 25.03 -7.15 3.19
CA GLU A 175 23.88 -6.25 3.09
C GLU A 175 24.31 -4.81 2.77
N ARG A 176 25.49 -4.36 3.21
CA ARG A 176 26.01 -3.00 2.92
C ARG A 176 26.34 -2.76 1.45
N MET A 177 26.68 -3.81 0.69
CA MET A 177 26.90 -3.69 -0.76
C MET A 177 25.58 -3.48 -1.50
N GLN A 178 24.50 -4.10 -1.03
CA GLN A 178 23.15 -4.00 -1.60
C GLN A 178 22.42 -2.73 -1.15
N PHE A 179 22.53 -2.38 0.13
CA PHE A 179 21.83 -1.25 0.75
C PHE A 179 22.83 -0.16 1.16
N GLN A 180 23.52 0.40 0.17
CA GLN A 180 24.64 1.33 0.40
C GLN A 180 24.25 2.63 1.12
N ARG A 181 23.01 3.11 0.99
CA ARG A 181 22.51 4.28 1.75
C ARG A 181 22.33 3.96 3.23
N LEU A 182 22.24 2.68 3.60
CA LEU A 182 22.11 2.21 4.97
C LEU A 182 23.46 1.92 5.66
N ASP A 183 24.59 2.10 4.98
CA ASP A 183 25.90 1.80 5.56
C ASP A 183 26.19 2.70 6.78
N PRO A 184 26.44 2.14 7.99
CA PRO A 184 26.83 2.91 9.17
C PRO A 184 28.12 3.73 9.04
N ALA A 185 28.91 3.52 7.98
CA ALA A 185 30.05 4.38 7.63
C ALA A 185 29.66 5.64 6.83
N ARG A 186 28.50 5.61 6.13
CA ARG A 186 27.95 6.74 5.35
C ARG A 186 26.88 7.51 6.13
N ILE A 187 26.19 6.86 7.06
CA ILE A 187 25.17 7.47 7.92
C ILE A 187 25.84 8.24 9.09
N PRO A 188 25.44 9.50 9.36
CA PRO A 188 25.86 10.23 10.54
C PRO A 188 25.50 9.50 11.85
N GLN A 189 26.50 9.26 12.70
CA GLN A 189 26.29 8.59 13.97
C GLN A 189 25.84 9.59 15.04
N TRP A 190 24.62 9.39 15.54
CA TRP A 190 24.12 10.09 16.72
C TRP A 190 24.43 9.28 17.99
N GLN A 191 24.62 9.97 19.11
CA GLN A 191 24.78 9.36 20.43
C GLN A 191 23.88 10.07 21.43
N ALA A 192 22.78 9.43 21.80
CA ALA A 192 22.02 9.81 22.99
C ALA A 192 22.89 9.54 24.23
N ARG A 193 23.47 10.59 24.84
CA ARG A 193 23.92 10.53 26.23
C ARG A 193 22.77 10.95 27.14
N PRO A 194 22.00 10.02 27.74
CA PRO A 194 21.18 10.38 28.89
C PRO A 194 22.12 10.89 30.00
N LYS A 195 21.83 12.08 30.55
CA LYS A 195 22.66 12.66 31.61
C LYS A 195 22.60 11.86 32.92
N ASP A 196 21.55 11.06 33.10
CA ASP A 196 21.42 10.09 34.19
C ASP A 196 21.92 8.71 33.73
N ALA A 197 23.16 8.38 34.12
CA ALA A 197 23.80 7.08 33.84
C ALA A 197 23.17 5.90 34.61
N SER A 198 22.13 6.15 35.43
CA SER A 198 21.45 5.15 36.26
C SER A 198 20.36 4.34 35.54
N VAL A 199 19.96 4.73 34.33
CA VAL A 199 18.83 4.11 33.59
C VAL A 199 19.27 3.25 32.40
N VAL A 200 20.51 3.41 31.91
CA VAL A 200 21.03 2.63 30.76
C VAL A 200 22.40 2.04 31.10
N SER A 201 22.39 0.88 31.74
CA SER A 201 23.56 0.03 31.87
C SER A 201 23.94 -0.56 30.50
N SER A 202 25.20 -0.39 30.11
CA SER A 202 25.81 -0.75 28.81
C SER A 202 25.61 0.29 27.69
N GLY A 203 26.73 0.68 27.05
CA GLY A 203 26.77 1.73 26.04
C GLY A 203 25.95 1.39 24.80
N MET A 204 24.80 2.05 24.65
CA MET A 204 23.80 1.73 23.64
C MET A 204 23.88 2.72 22.46
N TRP A 205 24.27 2.21 21.29
CA TRP A 205 24.51 3.01 20.08
C TRP A 205 23.23 3.09 19.25
N ILE A 206 22.47 4.20 19.38
CA ILE A 206 21.30 4.49 18.54
C ILE A 206 21.74 5.35 17.35
N ASN A 207 21.87 4.74 16.18
CA ASN A 207 22.19 5.48 14.95
C ASN A 207 20.93 6.02 14.26
N LEU A 208 21.12 6.82 13.21
CA LEU A 208 20.02 7.43 12.44
C LEU A 208 19.06 6.38 11.84
N LEU A 209 19.59 5.24 11.40
CA LEU A 209 18.82 4.10 10.86
C LEU A 209 17.85 3.51 11.90
N HIS A 210 18.29 3.34 13.16
CA HIS A 210 17.41 2.89 14.25
C HIS A 210 16.27 3.89 14.50
N VAL A 211 16.57 5.20 14.44
CA VAL A 211 15.57 6.26 14.60
C VAL A 211 14.58 6.28 13.43
N ARG A 212 15.07 6.22 12.18
CA ARG A 212 14.22 6.20 10.98
C ARG A 212 13.32 4.98 10.97
N PHE A 213 13.86 3.79 11.26
CA PHE A 213 13.05 2.58 11.37
C PHE A 213 11.98 2.70 12.47
N ALA A 214 12.33 3.24 13.65
CA ALA A 214 11.37 3.46 14.71
C ALA A 214 10.23 4.41 14.29
N PHE A 215 10.56 5.48 13.54
CA PHE A 215 9.59 6.39 12.94
C PHE A 215 8.70 5.69 11.89
N LEU A 216 9.28 5.02 10.90
CA LEU A 216 8.52 4.31 9.85
C LEU A 216 7.62 3.22 10.44
N ARG A 217 8.10 2.48 11.45
CA ARG A 217 7.30 1.47 12.19
C ARG A 217 6.11 2.12 12.92
N ALA A 218 6.32 3.27 13.55
CA ALA A 218 5.24 4.03 14.19
C ALA A 218 4.24 4.60 13.17
N LEU A 219 4.72 5.11 12.03
CA LEU A 219 3.89 5.58 10.91
C LEU A 219 3.01 4.45 10.37
N ASN A 220 3.60 3.30 10.03
CA ASN A 220 2.88 2.14 9.49
C ASN A 220 1.83 1.60 10.49
N GLU A 221 2.12 1.57 11.79
CA GLU A 221 1.14 1.16 12.81
C GLU A 221 -0.03 2.16 12.96
N ARG A 222 0.16 3.44 12.64
CA ARG A 222 -0.94 4.42 12.55
C ARG A 222 -1.70 4.27 11.22
N LEU A 223 -0.99 4.10 10.10
CA LEU A 223 -1.59 3.87 8.78
C LEU A 223 -2.49 2.63 8.78
N ARG A 224 -2.09 1.53 9.45
CA ARG A 224 -2.92 0.32 9.62
C ARG A 224 -4.35 0.59 10.12
N ARG A 225 -4.55 1.64 10.90
CA ARG A 225 -5.86 2.04 11.46
C ARG A 225 -6.58 3.08 10.62
N ALA A 226 -5.85 3.86 9.83
CA ALA A 226 -6.37 4.93 8.98
C ALA A 226 -6.71 4.47 7.55
N LEU A 227 -5.98 3.50 7.01
CA LEU A 227 -6.13 2.99 5.64
C LEU A 227 -7.57 2.61 5.23
N PRO A 228 -8.43 2.00 6.09
CA PRO A 228 -9.82 1.73 5.73
C PRO A 228 -10.68 2.97 5.41
N PHE A 229 -10.21 4.17 5.75
CA PHE A 229 -10.88 5.45 5.49
C PHE A 229 -10.23 6.23 4.34
N VAL A 230 -9.26 5.65 3.63
CA VAL A 230 -8.56 6.29 2.52
C VAL A 230 -8.89 5.60 1.20
N ASP A 231 -9.52 6.35 0.30
CA ASP A 231 -9.66 5.99 -1.11
C ASP A 231 -8.30 6.00 -1.80
N LEU A 232 -7.70 4.82 -1.97
CA LEU A 232 -6.42 4.63 -2.68
C LEU A 232 -6.56 4.66 -4.21
N GLY A 233 -7.77 4.53 -4.76
CA GLY A 233 -8.02 4.48 -6.20
C GLY A 233 -8.06 5.84 -6.88
N THR A 234 -8.13 6.93 -6.12
CA THR A 234 -8.20 8.29 -6.66
C THR A 234 -6.89 8.73 -7.33
N GLY A 235 -6.99 9.20 -8.59
CA GLY A 235 -5.90 9.89 -9.27
C GLY A 235 -5.62 11.30 -8.74
N LEU A 236 -6.57 11.94 -8.05
CA LEU A 236 -6.52 13.35 -7.68
C LEU A 236 -5.42 13.65 -6.63
N GLU A 237 -4.40 14.41 -7.03
CA GLU A 237 -3.18 14.72 -6.27
C GLU A 237 -3.41 15.25 -4.85
N TYR A 238 -4.44 16.09 -4.68
CA TYR A 238 -4.74 16.72 -3.40
C TYR A 238 -5.31 15.74 -2.36
N ARG A 239 -5.78 14.55 -2.77
CA ARG A 239 -6.37 13.57 -1.86
C ARG A 239 -5.33 12.70 -1.15
N ALA A 240 -5.65 12.29 0.07
CA ALA A 240 -4.77 11.49 0.91
C ALA A 240 -4.30 10.17 0.24
N GLY A 241 -5.15 9.52 -0.55
CA GLY A 241 -4.80 8.26 -1.22
C GLY A 241 -3.70 8.40 -2.28
N HIS A 242 -3.76 9.45 -3.11
CA HIS A 242 -2.67 9.76 -4.05
C HIS A 242 -1.36 9.99 -3.28
N LYS A 243 -1.38 10.81 -2.21
CA LYS A 243 -0.19 11.09 -1.40
C LYS A 243 0.37 9.84 -0.70
N LEU A 244 -0.49 8.93 -0.25
CA LEU A 244 -0.04 7.64 0.32
C LEU A 244 0.55 6.69 -0.74
N ARG A 245 0.06 6.72 -1.99
CA ARG A 245 0.65 5.93 -3.09
C ARG A 245 2.08 6.41 -3.41
N ARG A 246 2.31 7.72 -3.46
CA ARG A 246 3.66 8.31 -3.60
C ARG A 246 4.59 7.99 -2.42
N LEU A 247 4.06 7.94 -1.20
CA LEU A 247 4.80 7.45 -0.01
C LEU A 247 4.89 5.91 0.05
N GLY A 248 4.68 5.20 -1.06
CA GLY A 248 4.71 3.73 -1.13
C GLY A 248 6.05 3.13 -0.70
N HIS A 249 7.17 3.84 -0.91
CA HIS A 249 8.50 3.46 -0.44
C HIS A 249 8.61 3.45 1.09
N CYS A 250 7.80 4.24 1.82
CA CYS A 250 7.77 4.29 3.29
C CYS A 250 6.91 3.17 3.94
N ILE A 251 6.18 2.38 3.14
CA ILE A 251 5.16 1.44 3.64
C ILE A 251 5.67 -0.01 3.56
N PHE A 252 5.70 -0.70 4.70
CA PHE A 252 6.20 -2.08 4.80
C PHE A 252 5.30 -3.08 4.07
N ASN A 253 5.92 -4.16 3.56
CA ASN A 253 5.21 -5.18 2.79
C ASN A 253 4.16 -5.90 3.64
N ASP A 254 4.42 -6.14 4.94
CA ASP A 254 3.47 -6.80 5.83
C ASP A 254 2.13 -6.06 5.94
N LEU A 255 2.15 -4.72 5.94
CA LEU A 255 0.95 -3.89 5.92
C LEU A 255 0.25 -3.88 4.56
N LYS A 256 1.00 -3.82 3.45
CA LYS A 256 0.47 -3.88 2.08
C LYS A 256 -0.26 -5.21 1.85
N MET A 257 0.37 -6.32 2.22
CA MET A 257 -0.16 -7.67 2.06
C MET A 257 -1.38 -7.92 2.96
N ASP A 258 -1.38 -7.46 4.22
CA ASP A 258 -2.55 -7.57 5.10
C ASP A 258 -3.80 -6.91 4.47
N LEU A 259 -3.64 -5.73 3.85
CA LEU A 259 -4.71 -5.01 3.16
C LEU A 259 -5.13 -5.72 1.87
N LEU A 260 -4.16 -6.12 1.04
CA LEU A 260 -4.41 -6.83 -0.22
C LEU A 260 -5.15 -8.13 0.02
N GLU A 261 -4.61 -9.03 0.85
CA GLU A 261 -5.22 -10.33 1.11
C GLU A 261 -6.62 -10.22 1.71
N LYS A 262 -6.86 -9.25 2.60
CA LYS A 262 -8.22 -8.96 3.09
C LYS A 262 -9.13 -8.59 1.92
N SER A 263 -8.71 -7.68 1.06
CA SER A 263 -9.49 -7.25 -0.10
C SER A 263 -9.74 -8.40 -1.09
N LEU A 264 -8.78 -9.31 -1.27
CA LEU A 264 -8.95 -10.50 -2.10
C LEU A 264 -9.98 -11.46 -1.50
N ARG A 265 -9.91 -11.74 -0.19
CA ARG A 265 -10.89 -12.58 0.55
C ARG A 265 -12.29 -11.97 0.55
N ASP A 266 -12.43 -10.70 0.90
CA ASP A 266 -13.72 -9.99 0.99
C ASP A 266 -14.43 -9.88 -0.37
N THR A 267 -13.68 -9.98 -1.47
CA THR A 267 -14.21 -9.95 -2.85
C THR A 267 -14.15 -11.30 -3.57
N ALA A 268 -13.74 -12.37 -2.87
CA ALA A 268 -13.67 -13.72 -3.42
C ALA A 268 -15.07 -14.23 -3.78
N HIS A 269 -15.13 -15.09 -4.80
CA HIS A 269 -16.38 -15.70 -5.25
C HIS A 269 -16.11 -17.15 -5.63
N MET A 270 -16.75 -18.07 -4.92
CA MET A 270 -16.64 -19.50 -5.20
C MET A 270 -17.56 -19.86 -6.38
N SER A 271 -16.96 -20.34 -7.45
CA SER A 271 -17.65 -20.91 -8.62
C SER A 271 -16.84 -22.06 -9.17
N GLY A 272 -17.51 -22.98 -9.90
CA GLY A 272 -16.81 -24.01 -10.65
C GLY A 272 -15.84 -23.43 -11.68
N SER A 273 -14.86 -24.25 -12.08
CA SER A 273 -13.91 -23.92 -13.13
C SER A 273 -14.62 -23.69 -14.47
N ILE A 274 -14.19 -22.66 -15.18
CA ILE A 274 -14.72 -22.29 -16.51
C ILE A 274 -14.08 -23.22 -17.56
N PRO A 275 -14.84 -23.96 -18.38
CA PRO A 275 -14.26 -24.82 -19.40
C PRO A 275 -13.57 -23.98 -20.48
N LEU A 276 -12.36 -24.38 -20.86
CA LEU A 276 -11.63 -23.84 -22.03
C LEU A 276 -11.20 -25.00 -22.92
N SER A 277 -11.53 -24.90 -24.21
CA SER A 277 -10.99 -25.77 -25.26
C SER A 277 -9.92 -25.00 -26.03
N LEU A 278 -8.68 -25.46 -25.99
CA LEU A 278 -7.53 -24.82 -26.65
C LEU A 278 -6.95 -25.73 -27.72
N ASP A 279 -6.39 -25.16 -28.78
CA ASP A 279 -6.06 -25.87 -30.02
C ASP A 279 -4.69 -25.40 -30.54
N HIS A 280 -3.65 -26.21 -30.34
CA HIS A 280 -2.30 -25.90 -30.80
C HIS A 280 -2.16 -25.95 -32.32
N GLN A 281 -2.95 -26.77 -33.03
CA GLN A 281 -2.90 -26.81 -34.50
C GLN A 281 -3.35 -25.48 -35.11
N LYS A 282 -4.36 -24.84 -34.52
CA LYS A 282 -4.76 -23.47 -34.91
C LYS A 282 -3.73 -22.41 -34.55
N LYS A 283 -3.04 -22.54 -33.41
CA LYS A 283 -1.93 -21.66 -33.03
C LYS A 283 -0.83 -21.72 -34.10
N THR A 284 -0.33 -22.92 -34.41
CA THR A 284 0.70 -23.13 -35.43
C THR A 284 0.24 -22.65 -36.81
N HIS A 285 -0.97 -22.99 -37.25
CA HIS A 285 -1.49 -22.52 -38.54
C HIS A 285 -1.60 -20.98 -38.61
N SER A 286 -1.99 -20.32 -37.51
CA SER A 286 -2.00 -18.86 -37.41
C SER A 286 -0.60 -18.26 -37.56
N GLN A 287 0.42 -18.90 -36.96
CA GLN A 287 1.82 -18.49 -37.08
C GLN A 287 2.35 -18.69 -38.51
N ASP A 288 2.12 -19.87 -39.10
CA ASP A 288 2.54 -20.22 -40.47
C ASP A 288 1.93 -19.28 -41.52
N CYS A 289 0.68 -18.83 -41.31
CA CYS A 289 0.00 -17.87 -42.18
C CYS A 289 0.28 -16.40 -41.83
N GLY A 290 1.10 -16.10 -40.82
CA GLY A 290 1.42 -14.73 -40.41
C GLY A 290 0.22 -13.94 -39.84
N LEU A 291 -0.81 -14.64 -39.32
CA LEU A 291 -2.01 -14.05 -38.73
C LEU A 291 -1.72 -13.60 -37.30
N ARG A 292 -1.24 -12.36 -37.17
CA ARG A 292 -0.71 -11.79 -35.92
C ARG A 292 -1.66 -10.78 -35.26
N ASP A 293 -2.66 -10.28 -35.97
CA ASP A 293 -3.50 -9.19 -35.46
C ASP A 293 -4.57 -9.66 -34.48
N PRO A 294 -4.98 -8.82 -33.50
CA PRO A 294 -6.12 -9.05 -32.62
C PRO A 294 -7.41 -9.51 -33.33
N SER A 295 -7.60 -9.17 -34.61
CA SER A 295 -8.79 -9.52 -35.40
C SER A 295 -8.68 -10.84 -36.18
N ASN A 296 -7.48 -11.37 -36.44
CA ASN A 296 -7.25 -12.53 -37.31
C ASN A 296 -6.46 -13.68 -36.66
N SER A 297 -5.69 -13.42 -35.61
CA SER A 297 -4.86 -14.42 -34.94
C SER A 297 -5.69 -15.50 -34.24
N GLN A 298 -5.18 -16.72 -34.25
CA GLN A 298 -5.74 -17.88 -33.54
C GLN A 298 -4.77 -18.44 -32.49
N CYS A 299 -3.88 -17.61 -31.93
CA CYS A 299 -3.09 -17.97 -30.76
C CYS A 299 -3.98 -18.32 -29.55
N LEU A 300 -3.44 -19.02 -28.55
CA LEU A 300 -4.23 -19.51 -27.41
C LEU A 300 -4.82 -18.37 -26.59
N PHE A 301 -4.14 -17.22 -26.52
CA PHE A 301 -4.72 -16.01 -25.91
C PHE A 301 -6.05 -15.62 -26.57
N VAL A 302 -6.10 -15.55 -27.91
CA VAL A 302 -7.34 -15.20 -28.63
C VAL A 302 -8.41 -16.29 -28.47
N GLN A 303 -8.02 -17.57 -28.52
CA GLN A 303 -8.94 -18.69 -28.28
C GLN A 303 -9.57 -18.63 -26.87
N ALA A 304 -8.76 -18.33 -25.85
CA ALA A 304 -9.22 -18.18 -24.46
C ALA A 304 -10.10 -16.92 -24.28
N PHE A 305 -9.70 -15.80 -24.88
CA PHE A 305 -10.46 -14.55 -24.88
C PHE A 305 -11.87 -14.74 -25.44
N GLN A 306 -12.00 -15.35 -26.63
CA GLN A 306 -13.29 -15.59 -27.29
C GLN A 306 -14.24 -16.42 -26.42
N GLN A 307 -13.72 -17.45 -25.75
CA GLN A 307 -14.49 -18.28 -24.81
C GLN A 307 -14.86 -17.54 -23.51
N CYS A 308 -14.03 -16.58 -23.09
CA CYS A 308 -14.24 -15.79 -21.88
C CYS A 308 -15.15 -14.57 -22.05
N LEU A 309 -15.52 -14.16 -23.28
CA LEU A 309 -16.32 -12.96 -23.55
C LEU A 309 -17.61 -12.82 -22.71
N ARG A 310 -18.26 -13.95 -22.37
CA ARG A 310 -19.51 -13.98 -21.59
C ARG A 310 -19.33 -14.36 -20.12
N VAL A 311 -18.09 -14.62 -19.69
CA VAL A 311 -17.79 -14.97 -18.30
C VAL A 311 -17.95 -13.74 -17.41
N LYS A 312 -18.76 -13.86 -16.35
CA LYS A 312 -18.91 -12.77 -15.39
C LYS A 312 -17.61 -12.64 -14.60
N VAL A 313 -17.08 -11.42 -14.46
CA VAL A 313 -15.85 -11.13 -13.71
C VAL A 313 -15.85 -11.76 -12.30
N ALA A 314 -17.01 -11.87 -11.67
CA ALA A 314 -17.15 -12.59 -10.39
C ALA A 314 -16.61 -14.03 -10.43
N GLN A 315 -16.82 -14.78 -11.52
CA GLN A 315 -16.37 -16.18 -11.65
C GLN A 315 -14.83 -16.32 -11.74
N LEU A 316 -14.14 -15.24 -12.11
CA LEU A 316 -12.68 -15.16 -12.14
C LEU A 316 -12.07 -14.82 -10.76
N ARG A 317 -12.90 -14.49 -9.75
CA ARG A 317 -12.46 -14.12 -8.39
C ARG A 317 -12.36 -15.32 -7.44
N GLN A 318 -11.94 -16.49 -7.93
CA GLN A 318 -11.42 -17.52 -7.03
C GLN A 318 -10.16 -16.97 -6.34
N SER A 319 -9.87 -17.35 -5.08
CA SER A 319 -8.75 -16.76 -4.32
C SER A 319 -8.05 -17.73 -3.37
N GLU A 320 -8.28 -19.04 -3.56
CA GLU A 320 -7.45 -20.07 -2.95
C GLU A 320 -6.12 -20.21 -3.73
N PRO A 321 -4.98 -20.43 -3.05
CA PRO A 321 -3.73 -20.74 -3.72
C PRO A 321 -3.88 -21.97 -4.64
N SER A 322 -3.32 -21.90 -5.85
CA SER A 322 -3.42 -22.95 -6.87
C SER A 322 -4.86 -23.28 -7.32
N ALA A 323 -5.83 -22.38 -7.08
CA ALA A 323 -7.19 -22.54 -7.60
C ALA A 323 -7.22 -22.56 -9.13
N ARG A 324 -7.96 -23.52 -9.69
CA ARG A 324 -8.12 -23.69 -11.14
C ARG A 324 -9.34 -22.91 -11.60
N VAL A 325 -9.13 -21.65 -11.97
CA VAL A 325 -10.18 -20.79 -12.53
C VAL A 325 -10.76 -21.38 -13.81
N PHE A 326 -9.93 -22.08 -14.58
CA PHE A 326 -10.28 -22.74 -15.82
C PHE A 326 -10.10 -24.26 -15.72
N SER A 327 -10.94 -25.00 -16.45
CA SER A 327 -10.81 -26.43 -16.71
C SER A 327 -10.42 -26.58 -18.17
N VAL A 328 -9.13 -26.79 -18.43
CA VAL A 328 -8.59 -26.76 -19.79
C VAL A 328 -8.61 -28.15 -20.43
N ASN A 329 -8.97 -28.20 -21.70
CA ASN A 329 -8.86 -29.34 -22.59
C ASN A 329 -8.14 -28.94 -23.88
N PHE A 330 -7.03 -29.58 -24.21
CA PHE A 330 -6.36 -29.40 -25.50
C PHE A 330 -7.02 -30.30 -26.57
N VAL A 331 -7.39 -29.70 -27.70
CA VAL A 331 -8.17 -30.37 -28.77
C VAL A 331 -7.26 -31.33 -29.53
N GLY A 332 -7.57 -32.62 -29.45
CA GLY A 332 -6.78 -33.68 -30.09
C GLY A 332 -5.60 -34.20 -29.25
N GLU A 333 -5.42 -33.70 -28.03
CA GLU A 333 -4.29 -34.04 -27.15
C GLU A 333 -4.75 -34.72 -25.86
N ALA A 334 -3.95 -35.67 -25.35
CA ALA A 334 -4.30 -36.47 -24.19
C ALA A 334 -3.80 -35.84 -22.88
N GLY A 335 -4.67 -35.06 -22.20
CA GLY A 335 -4.38 -34.51 -20.88
C GLY A 335 -4.46 -35.55 -19.76
N ILE A 336 -3.34 -35.88 -19.12
CA ILE A 336 -3.27 -36.85 -18.00
C ILE A 336 -3.38 -36.14 -16.64
N ASP A 337 -2.62 -35.07 -16.41
CA ASP A 337 -2.64 -34.29 -15.17
C ASP A 337 -3.38 -32.95 -15.36
N ALA A 338 -4.60 -32.87 -14.84
CA ALA A 338 -5.42 -31.65 -14.87
C ALA A 338 -4.87 -30.48 -14.01
N GLY A 339 -3.78 -30.67 -13.26
CA GLY A 339 -3.00 -29.60 -12.61
C GLY A 339 -1.84 -29.09 -13.46
N GLY A 340 -1.13 -29.99 -14.14
CA GLY A 340 -0.12 -29.69 -15.17
C GLY A 340 -0.73 -28.94 -16.35
N VAL A 341 -1.73 -29.53 -17.00
CA VAL A 341 -2.43 -28.97 -18.19
C VAL A 341 -2.96 -27.55 -17.93
N TYR A 342 -3.48 -27.27 -16.73
CA TYR A 342 -3.90 -25.92 -16.36
C TYR A 342 -2.73 -24.93 -16.29
N ARG A 343 -1.61 -25.31 -15.66
CA ARG A 343 -0.44 -24.43 -15.51
C ARG A 343 0.23 -24.16 -16.85
N GLU A 344 0.35 -25.19 -17.68
CA GLU A 344 0.87 -25.14 -19.05
C GLU A 344 0.03 -24.16 -19.90
N ALA A 345 -1.27 -24.41 -20.01
CA ALA A 345 -2.19 -23.55 -20.76
C ALA A 345 -2.18 -22.09 -20.31
N MET A 346 -2.23 -21.84 -18.99
CA MET A 346 -2.19 -20.48 -18.45
C MET A 346 -0.83 -19.79 -18.66
N THR A 347 0.26 -20.56 -18.72
CA THR A 347 1.59 -20.05 -19.08
C THR A 347 1.60 -19.66 -20.55
N GLU A 348 1.18 -20.55 -21.46
CA GLU A 348 1.17 -20.28 -22.90
C GLU A 348 0.24 -19.12 -23.30
N ILE A 349 -0.96 -19.03 -22.72
CA ILE A 349 -1.89 -17.90 -22.95
C ILE A 349 -1.22 -16.56 -22.64
N VAL A 350 -0.33 -16.49 -21.65
CA VAL A 350 0.40 -15.27 -21.31
C VAL A 350 1.68 -15.13 -22.14
N THR A 351 2.37 -16.22 -22.46
CA THR A 351 3.53 -16.19 -23.37
C THR A 351 3.17 -15.70 -24.78
N ASP A 352 1.97 -15.99 -25.27
CA ASP A 352 1.48 -15.46 -26.56
C ASP A 352 1.51 -13.91 -26.59
N LEU A 353 1.25 -13.25 -25.45
CA LEU A 353 1.34 -11.77 -25.29
C LEU A 353 2.77 -11.22 -25.33
N HIS A 354 3.77 -12.10 -25.24
CA HIS A 354 5.19 -11.80 -25.18
C HIS A 354 5.94 -12.48 -26.34
N SER A 355 5.26 -12.55 -27.50
CA SER A 355 5.74 -13.16 -28.73
C SER A 355 5.65 -12.19 -29.90
N GLN A 356 6.41 -12.45 -30.97
CA GLN A 356 6.30 -11.69 -32.22
C GLN A 356 5.12 -12.14 -33.09
N ASP A 357 4.39 -13.18 -32.68
CA ASP A 357 3.30 -13.77 -33.44
C ASP A 357 1.91 -13.25 -33.04
N PHE A 358 1.87 -12.27 -32.12
CA PHE A 358 0.62 -11.61 -31.73
C PHE A 358 0.85 -10.12 -31.42
N SER A 359 0.25 -9.23 -32.22
CA SER A 359 0.57 -7.80 -32.26
C SER A 359 -0.16 -6.93 -31.22
N LEU A 360 -0.82 -7.53 -30.21
CA LEU A 360 -1.46 -6.78 -29.12
C LEU A 360 -0.44 -6.02 -28.25
N PHE A 361 0.75 -6.60 -28.10
CA PHE A 361 1.92 -5.99 -27.50
C PHE A 361 3.09 -6.08 -28.48
N ILE A 362 4.05 -5.18 -28.34
CA ILE A 362 5.30 -5.17 -29.12
C ILE A 362 6.49 -5.20 -28.17
N LEU A 363 7.63 -5.68 -28.65
CA LEU A 363 8.89 -5.60 -27.93
C LEU A 363 9.25 -4.11 -27.74
N CYS A 364 9.75 -3.71 -26.57
CA CYS A 364 10.16 -2.32 -26.35
C CYS A 364 11.31 -1.89 -27.28
N PRO A 365 11.49 -0.59 -27.57
CA PRO A 365 12.59 -0.07 -28.37
C PRO A 365 13.97 -0.60 -27.95
N ASN A 366 14.30 -0.63 -26.65
CA ASN A 366 15.52 -1.25 -26.13
C ASN A 366 15.66 -2.73 -26.55
N GLY A 367 14.57 -3.49 -26.55
CA GLY A 367 14.54 -4.87 -27.04
C GLY A 367 14.62 -5.01 -28.55
N VAL A 368 14.10 -4.05 -29.32
CA VAL A 368 14.24 -3.99 -30.78
C VAL A 368 15.70 -3.68 -31.16
N HIS A 369 16.29 -2.65 -30.54
CA HIS A 369 17.64 -2.16 -30.82
C HIS A 369 18.77 -2.92 -30.08
N LYS A 370 18.42 -3.83 -29.15
CA LYS A 370 19.35 -4.61 -28.31
C LYS A 370 20.23 -3.74 -27.40
N ILE A 371 19.59 -2.78 -26.72
CA ILE A 371 20.24 -1.83 -25.82
C ILE A 371 19.92 -2.18 -24.36
N ASN A 372 20.97 -2.36 -23.56
CA ASN A 372 20.98 -2.40 -22.09
C ASN A 372 19.76 -3.03 -21.40
N ASN A 373 18.86 -2.19 -20.87
CA ASN A 373 17.82 -2.61 -19.93
C ASN A 373 16.57 -3.12 -20.65
N ASN A 374 15.90 -4.10 -20.03
CA ASN A 374 14.58 -4.61 -20.44
C ASN A 374 14.49 -5.14 -21.89
N MET A 375 15.60 -5.58 -22.50
CA MET A 375 15.64 -6.06 -23.89
C MET A 375 14.69 -7.23 -24.22
N ASP A 376 14.11 -7.89 -23.21
CA ASP A 376 13.14 -8.98 -23.32
C ASP A 376 11.68 -8.55 -23.06
N LYS A 377 11.45 -7.29 -22.65
CA LYS A 377 10.15 -6.79 -22.21
C LYS A 377 9.29 -6.27 -23.34
N TYR A 378 7.98 -6.46 -23.18
CA TYR A 378 6.97 -6.00 -24.13
C TYR A 378 6.17 -4.82 -23.54
N ILE A 379 5.60 -4.00 -24.41
CA ILE A 379 4.74 -2.85 -24.09
C ILE A 379 3.48 -2.86 -24.98
N PRO A 380 2.36 -2.24 -24.56
CA PRO A 380 1.15 -2.20 -25.37
C PRO A 380 1.43 -1.61 -26.75
N ASN A 381 0.96 -2.26 -27.82
CA ASN A 381 1.15 -1.75 -29.17
C ASN A 381 0.33 -0.46 -29.36
N PRO A 382 0.94 0.70 -29.72
CA PRO A 382 0.21 1.94 -30.01
C PRO A 382 -0.89 1.78 -31.08
N ARG A 383 -0.70 0.87 -32.05
CA ARG A 383 -1.68 0.56 -33.10
C ARG A 383 -2.85 -0.30 -32.61
N SER A 384 -2.75 -0.93 -31.44
CA SER A 384 -3.81 -1.78 -30.84
C SER A 384 -4.91 -0.96 -30.12
N SER A 385 -5.45 0.04 -30.81
CA SER A 385 -6.49 0.96 -30.31
C SER A 385 -7.93 0.57 -30.68
N SER A 386 -8.12 -0.48 -31.48
CA SER A 386 -9.46 -0.92 -31.92
C SER A 386 -10.34 -1.38 -30.75
N PRO A 387 -11.69 -1.28 -30.84
CA PRO A 387 -12.59 -1.74 -29.77
C PRO A 387 -12.41 -3.21 -29.38
N LEU A 388 -11.92 -4.06 -30.30
CA LEU A 388 -11.57 -5.45 -30.03
C LEU A 388 -10.26 -5.55 -29.22
N ALA A 389 -9.22 -4.81 -29.62
CA ALA A 389 -7.96 -4.76 -28.90
C ALA A 389 -8.13 -4.21 -27.47
N ILE A 390 -8.96 -3.18 -27.26
CA ILE A 390 -9.29 -2.67 -25.93
C ILE A 390 -9.98 -3.74 -25.05
N GLN A 391 -10.90 -4.54 -25.60
CA GLN A 391 -11.50 -5.66 -24.88
C GLN A 391 -10.49 -6.77 -24.56
N MET A 392 -9.53 -7.02 -25.45
CA MET A 392 -8.43 -7.95 -25.19
C MET A 392 -7.49 -7.43 -24.10
N LEU A 393 -7.14 -6.14 -24.08
CA LEU A 393 -6.37 -5.53 -22.98
C LEU A 393 -7.13 -5.61 -21.64
N GLU A 394 -8.46 -5.43 -21.64
CA GLU A 394 -9.28 -5.67 -20.44
C GLU A 394 -9.19 -7.14 -19.98
N PHE A 395 -9.12 -8.09 -20.92
CA PHE A 395 -8.91 -9.51 -20.60
C PHE A 395 -7.50 -9.80 -20.07
N VAL A 396 -6.45 -9.14 -20.57
CA VAL A 396 -5.11 -9.19 -19.97
C VAL A 396 -5.16 -8.75 -18.50
N GLY A 397 -5.84 -7.64 -18.20
CA GLY A 397 -6.07 -7.18 -16.82
C GLY A 397 -6.83 -8.20 -15.95
N LYS A 398 -7.82 -8.91 -16.53
CA LYS A 398 -8.50 -10.03 -15.85
C LYS A 398 -7.56 -11.19 -15.55
N LEU A 399 -6.67 -11.56 -16.48
CA LEU A 399 -5.66 -12.60 -16.28
C LEU A 399 -4.60 -12.22 -15.24
N MET A 400 -4.16 -10.95 -15.20
CA MET A 400 -3.34 -10.41 -14.10
C MET A 400 -4.04 -10.57 -12.75
N GLY A 401 -5.33 -10.23 -12.68
CA GLY A 401 -6.15 -10.42 -11.48
C GLY A 401 -6.28 -11.89 -11.05
N VAL A 402 -6.40 -12.82 -12.00
CA VAL A 402 -6.38 -14.27 -11.74
C VAL A 402 -5.03 -14.72 -11.20
N SER A 403 -3.92 -14.29 -11.83
CA SER A 403 -2.55 -14.59 -11.39
C SER A 403 -2.32 -14.16 -9.94
N LEU A 404 -2.68 -12.91 -9.62
CA LEU A 404 -2.55 -12.32 -8.29
C LEU A 404 -3.38 -13.07 -7.23
N ARG A 405 -4.63 -13.42 -7.56
CA ARG A 405 -5.54 -14.10 -6.63
C ARG A 405 -5.20 -15.55 -6.35
N THR A 406 -4.78 -16.28 -7.37
CA THR A 406 -4.48 -17.72 -7.28
C THR A 406 -3.03 -18.01 -6.91
N LYS A 407 -2.19 -16.98 -6.81
CA LYS A 407 -0.74 -17.06 -6.61
C LYS A 407 -0.04 -17.88 -7.71
N ALA A 408 -0.57 -17.86 -8.94
CA ALA A 408 -0.10 -18.67 -10.07
C ALA A 408 1.16 -18.13 -10.77
N THR A 409 1.62 -16.92 -10.42
CA THR A 409 2.85 -16.29 -10.93
C THR A 409 3.01 -16.40 -12.46
N LEU A 410 1.96 -16.05 -13.20
CA LEU A 410 1.96 -16.10 -14.67
C LEU A 410 3.04 -15.16 -15.27
N PRO A 411 3.66 -15.52 -16.42
CA PRO A 411 4.88 -14.89 -16.93
C PRO A 411 4.63 -13.54 -17.65
N PHE A 412 3.96 -12.59 -16.98
CA PHE A 412 3.74 -11.24 -17.52
C PHE A 412 5.06 -10.46 -17.57
N ASN A 413 5.60 -10.25 -18.77
CA ASN A 413 6.94 -9.70 -18.99
C ASN A 413 6.91 -8.22 -19.42
N PHE A 414 6.39 -7.36 -18.55
CA PHE A 414 6.28 -5.92 -18.78
C PHE A 414 7.37 -5.11 -18.03
N PRO A 415 7.81 -3.95 -18.58
CA PRO A 415 8.73 -3.02 -17.92
C PRO A 415 8.00 -2.14 -16.87
N SER A 416 8.77 -1.39 -16.08
CA SER A 416 8.25 -0.57 -14.96
C SER A 416 7.18 0.44 -15.38
N ILE A 417 7.31 1.08 -16.55
CA ILE A 417 6.35 2.06 -17.08
C ILE A 417 4.92 1.49 -17.17
N VAL A 418 4.79 0.21 -17.56
CA VAL A 418 3.48 -0.48 -17.66
C VAL A 418 2.94 -0.77 -16.26
N TRP A 419 3.76 -1.30 -15.36
CA TRP A 419 3.34 -1.61 -13.99
C TRP A 419 2.95 -0.37 -13.20
N LYS A 420 3.73 0.72 -13.31
CA LYS A 420 3.43 2.03 -12.74
C LYS A 420 2.13 2.59 -13.32
N GLY A 421 1.94 2.51 -14.63
CA GLY A 421 0.68 2.87 -15.29
C GLY A 421 -0.54 2.13 -14.74
N VAL A 422 -0.45 0.80 -14.57
CA VAL A 422 -1.54 -0.05 -14.04
C VAL A 422 -1.93 0.34 -12.60
N VAL A 423 -0.99 0.77 -11.75
CA VAL A 423 -1.27 1.21 -10.37
C VAL A 423 -1.45 2.73 -10.23
N GLY A 424 -1.39 3.46 -11.34
CA GLY A 424 -1.47 4.92 -11.40
C GLY A 424 -0.36 5.65 -10.64
N HIS A 425 0.84 5.05 -10.56
CA HIS A 425 2.04 5.70 -10.03
C HIS A 425 2.59 6.71 -11.06
N GLU A 426 3.32 7.71 -10.60
CA GLU A 426 4.04 8.64 -11.47
C GLU A 426 5.10 7.87 -12.28
N ILE A 427 5.19 8.17 -13.57
CA ILE A 427 6.20 7.66 -14.49
C ILE A 427 7.34 8.68 -14.51
N ASP A 428 8.58 8.21 -14.44
CA ASP A 428 9.78 9.04 -14.41
C ASP A 428 10.69 8.76 -15.63
N LEU A 429 11.75 9.56 -15.79
CA LEU A 429 12.68 9.42 -16.91
C LEU A 429 13.42 8.07 -16.91
N GLY A 430 13.63 7.44 -15.75
CA GLY A 430 14.26 6.12 -15.65
C GLY A 430 13.35 5.00 -16.15
N ASP A 431 12.02 5.17 -16.03
CA ASP A 431 11.06 4.27 -16.69
C ASP A 431 11.11 4.37 -18.22
N LEU A 432 11.34 5.58 -18.74
CA LEU A 432 11.44 5.83 -20.18
C LEU A 432 12.79 5.32 -20.71
N GLU A 433 13.91 5.64 -20.06
CA GLU A 433 15.25 5.08 -20.34
C GLU A 433 15.22 3.55 -20.32
N GLY A 434 14.50 2.96 -19.35
CA GLY A 434 14.27 1.53 -19.24
C GLY A 434 13.49 0.91 -20.40
N VAL A 435 12.96 1.69 -21.35
CA VAL A 435 12.18 1.22 -22.50
C VAL A 435 12.77 1.71 -23.83
N ASP A 436 13.31 2.93 -23.85
CA ASP A 436 13.95 3.59 -24.99
C ASP A 436 15.09 4.51 -24.51
N GLU A 437 16.27 3.93 -24.34
CA GLU A 437 17.48 4.66 -23.93
C GLU A 437 18.02 5.53 -25.07
N MET A 438 17.81 5.14 -26.34
CA MET A 438 18.26 5.91 -27.50
C MET A 438 17.52 7.25 -27.61
N LEU A 439 16.22 7.27 -27.28
CA LEU A 439 15.45 8.49 -27.13
C LEU A 439 16.04 9.38 -26.03
N ILE A 440 16.33 8.85 -24.84
CA ILE A 440 16.93 9.62 -23.73
C ILE A 440 18.28 10.22 -24.13
N GLN A 441 19.18 9.44 -24.72
CA GLN A 441 20.48 9.93 -25.21
C GLN A 441 20.33 11.05 -26.25
N SER A 442 19.31 10.96 -27.11
CA SER A 442 18.98 12.00 -28.10
C SER A 442 18.43 13.28 -27.44
N LEU A 443 17.58 13.13 -26.42
CA LEU A 443 17.02 14.25 -25.66
C LEU A 443 18.08 14.96 -24.80
N ASP A 444 19.02 14.22 -24.21
CA ASP A 444 20.14 14.78 -23.46
C ASP A 444 21.08 15.58 -24.37
N ALA A 445 21.37 15.09 -25.58
CA ALA A 445 22.16 15.82 -26.57
C ALA A 445 21.48 17.12 -27.06
N LEU A 446 20.15 17.12 -27.19
CA LEU A 446 19.37 18.34 -27.45
C LEU A 446 19.31 19.27 -26.22
N GLY A 447 19.30 18.70 -25.02
CA GLY A 447 19.17 19.40 -23.75
C GLY A 447 20.46 20.07 -23.26
N ASP A 448 21.61 19.80 -23.87
CA ASP A 448 22.90 20.30 -23.42
C ASP A 448 22.91 21.83 -23.25
N SER A 449 23.40 22.26 -22.08
CA SER A 449 23.51 23.66 -21.68
C SER A 449 24.74 24.37 -22.29
N GLU A 450 25.77 23.62 -22.70
CA GLU A 450 26.97 24.18 -23.35
C GLU A 450 26.78 24.37 -24.87
N LEU A 451 25.74 23.75 -25.45
CA LEU A 451 25.41 23.85 -26.86
C LEU A 451 24.97 25.29 -27.21
N THR A 452 25.74 26.00 -28.05
CA THR A 452 25.37 27.34 -28.53
C THR A 452 24.27 27.30 -29.57
N LYS A 453 23.65 28.45 -29.88
CA LYS A 453 22.59 28.54 -30.87
C LYS A 453 23.09 28.18 -32.28
N GLU A 454 24.27 28.66 -32.64
CA GLU A 454 24.93 28.38 -33.92
C GLU A 454 25.32 26.90 -34.03
N ALA A 455 25.80 26.31 -32.94
CA ALA A 455 26.13 24.89 -32.89
C ALA A 455 24.87 24.00 -32.98
N TYR A 456 23.76 24.43 -32.37
CA TYR A 456 22.46 23.76 -32.50
C TYR A 456 21.94 23.85 -33.94
N GLU A 457 21.91 25.04 -34.53
CA GLU A 457 21.43 25.26 -35.90
C GLU A 457 22.26 24.44 -36.91
N ALA A 458 23.58 24.35 -36.73
CA ALA A 458 24.46 23.53 -37.58
C ALA A 458 24.34 22.00 -37.38
N SER A 459 23.78 21.53 -36.25
CA SER A 459 23.71 20.10 -35.89
C SER A 459 22.29 19.50 -35.93
N PHE A 460 21.26 20.33 -35.78
CA PHE A 460 19.87 19.92 -35.56
C PHE A 460 18.84 20.78 -36.30
N GLY A 461 19.26 21.90 -36.93
CA GLY A 461 18.40 23.04 -37.25
C GLY A 461 17.29 22.80 -38.27
N ASP A 462 17.47 21.89 -39.22
CA ASP A 462 16.47 21.58 -40.26
C ASP A 462 15.78 20.21 -40.06
N ASP A 463 16.34 19.34 -39.22
CA ASP A 463 15.91 17.93 -39.09
C ASP A 463 14.85 17.69 -38.00
N ASN A 464 14.75 18.58 -37.00
CA ASN A 464 13.86 18.39 -35.86
C ASN A 464 12.62 19.30 -35.94
N THR A 465 11.45 18.69 -35.95
CA THR A 465 10.15 19.39 -35.76
C THR A 465 9.49 18.93 -34.46
N PHE A 466 8.35 19.51 -34.07
CA PHE A 466 7.60 19.07 -32.88
C PHE A 466 6.86 17.75 -33.13
N THR A 467 7.63 16.72 -33.46
CA THR A 467 7.23 15.33 -33.70
C THR A 467 8.25 14.39 -33.06
N THR A 468 7.80 13.23 -32.58
CA THR A 468 8.69 12.13 -32.17
C THR A 468 8.22 10.82 -32.80
N ASN A 469 8.98 9.74 -32.67
CA ASN A 469 8.52 8.40 -33.05
C ASN A 469 7.88 7.72 -31.84
N ASN A 470 6.73 7.08 -32.04
CA ASN A 470 6.16 6.19 -31.04
C ASN A 470 6.92 4.85 -31.01
N SER A 471 6.61 3.99 -30.05
CA SER A 471 7.34 2.72 -29.86
C SER A 471 7.17 1.66 -30.96
N ASP A 472 6.30 1.88 -31.96
CA ASP A 472 6.16 1.06 -33.17
C ASP A 472 6.82 1.72 -34.40
N GLY A 473 7.50 2.86 -34.20
CA GLY A 473 8.22 3.61 -35.22
C GLY A 473 7.40 4.63 -36.01
N ASP A 474 6.11 4.82 -35.70
CA ASP A 474 5.29 5.85 -36.38
C ASP A 474 5.60 7.25 -35.82
N SER A 475 5.81 8.22 -36.71
CA SER A 475 5.93 9.63 -36.34
C SER A 475 4.60 10.19 -35.82
N VAL A 476 4.64 10.88 -34.68
CA VAL A 476 3.50 11.49 -33.99
C VAL A 476 3.82 12.94 -33.62
N GLU A 477 2.84 13.84 -33.77
CA GLU A 477 3.02 15.25 -33.38
C GLU A 477 2.92 15.45 -31.86
N LEU A 478 3.85 16.22 -31.29
CA LEU A 478 3.87 16.63 -29.88
C LEU A 478 2.99 17.88 -29.61
N VAL A 479 2.67 18.63 -30.67
CA VAL A 479 1.74 19.77 -30.66
C VAL A 479 0.87 19.72 -31.91
N PRO A 480 -0.35 20.29 -31.92
CA PRO A 480 -1.18 20.33 -33.14
C PRO A 480 -0.47 21.08 -34.28
N GLY A 481 -0.21 20.41 -35.40
CA GLY A 481 0.57 20.95 -36.52
C GLY A 481 2.09 20.96 -36.29
N GLY A 482 2.56 20.20 -35.29
CA GLY A 482 3.96 20.13 -34.87
C GLY A 482 4.93 19.71 -35.97
N ALA A 483 4.48 18.94 -36.96
CA ALA A 483 5.29 18.56 -38.13
C ALA A 483 5.68 19.76 -39.03
N SER A 484 5.06 20.92 -38.84
CA SER A 484 5.42 22.18 -39.52
C SER A 484 6.14 23.18 -38.60
N VAL A 485 6.43 22.80 -37.35
CA VAL A 485 7.10 23.66 -36.36
C VAL A 485 8.48 23.10 -36.09
N VAL A 486 9.51 23.76 -36.62
CA VAL A 486 10.92 23.42 -36.35
C VAL A 486 11.26 23.66 -34.88
N VAL A 487 11.99 22.73 -34.27
CA VAL A 487 12.56 22.91 -32.93
C VAL A 487 13.77 23.81 -33.04
N THR A 488 13.77 24.91 -32.31
CA THR A 488 14.88 25.86 -32.26
C THR A 488 15.63 25.70 -30.95
N HIS A 489 16.85 26.24 -30.87
CA HIS A 489 17.61 26.29 -29.62
C HIS A 489 16.77 26.84 -28.45
N ASP A 490 15.98 27.89 -28.70
CA ASP A 490 15.13 28.53 -27.70
C ASP A 490 13.92 27.66 -27.28
N THR A 491 13.41 26.78 -28.16
CA THR A 491 12.21 25.96 -27.90
C THR A 491 12.51 24.50 -27.52
N ARG A 492 13.76 24.04 -27.64
CA ARG A 492 14.17 22.64 -27.35
C ARG A 492 13.76 22.13 -25.96
N HIS A 493 13.76 22.98 -24.94
CA HIS A 493 13.32 22.62 -23.58
C HIS A 493 11.81 22.44 -23.43
N ASP A 494 11.00 22.96 -24.37
CA ASP A 494 9.57 22.66 -24.44
C ASP A 494 9.33 21.37 -25.24
N TYR A 495 10.13 21.11 -26.27
CA TYR A 495 10.16 19.84 -27.00
C TYR A 495 10.50 18.66 -26.08
N ILE A 496 11.61 18.73 -25.33
CA ILE A 496 12.06 17.67 -24.39
C ILE A 496 11.03 17.37 -23.28
N ARG A 497 10.13 18.31 -22.96
CA ARG A 497 9.11 18.13 -21.92
C ARG A 497 7.83 17.44 -22.43
N ARG A 498 7.63 17.34 -23.75
CA ARG A 498 6.40 16.85 -24.37
C ARG A 498 6.51 15.39 -24.77
#